data_AF-A0AAW6U0S6-F1
#
_entry.id   AF-A0AAW6U0S6-F1
#
_cell.length_a   1.000
_cell.length_b   1.000
_cell.length_c   1.000
_cell.angle_alpha   90.00
_cell.angle_beta   90.00
_cell.angle_gamma   90.00
#
_symmetry.space_group_name_H-M   'P 1'
#
loop_
_entity.id
_entity.type
_entity.pdbx_description
1 polymer ?
#
loop_
_entity_poly.entity_id
_entity_poly.type
_entity_poly.pdbx_seq_one_letter_code
_entity_poly.pdbx_strand_id
1 'polypeptide(L)'
;MMRDDKSRSDWLLVVGFSLFPALLLGGCSASRPMLADGVPGEEYLVGGGMMINWEAPTEGTAYLVEKTSGKIVETRSMKRGDIYDFSIGSAGQAVEFEKVFGVKLSEARLLLYFQPAAADRSGL
;
A
#
# COMPACT_ATOMS: atom_id res chain seq x y z
N MET A 1 -19.53 -53.74 59.76
CA MET A 1 -20.68 -53.03 60.35
C MET A 1 -20.56 -51.57 59.93
N MET A 2 -21.51 -51.08 59.13
CA MET A 2 -21.86 -49.64 58.99
C MET A 2 -22.15 -49.08 60.40
N ARG A 3 -22.12 -47.78 60.76
CA ARG A 3 -22.07 -46.46 60.13
C ARG A 3 -21.65 -45.52 61.31
N ASP A 4 -20.93 -44.41 61.14
CA ASP A 4 -21.45 -43.03 61.11
C ASP A 4 -20.23 -42.12 61.43
N ASP A 5 -19.83 -41.17 60.59
CA ASP A 5 -20.40 -39.84 60.30
C ASP A 5 -19.70 -38.73 61.13
N LYS A 6 -18.88 -37.91 60.46
CA LYS A 6 -18.44 -36.61 60.98
C LYS A 6 -18.17 -35.61 59.85
N SER A 7 -19.24 -34.94 59.48
CA SER A 7 -19.36 -33.48 59.34
C SER A 7 -18.28 -32.71 58.55
N ARG A 8 -18.66 -32.36 57.31
CA ARG A 8 -18.59 -31.04 56.66
C ARG A 8 -17.66 -29.99 57.30
N SER A 9 -16.65 -29.59 56.54
CA SER A 9 -16.21 -28.20 56.42
C SER A 9 -15.75 -27.94 54.98
N ASP A 10 -16.61 -27.27 54.22
CA ASP A 10 -16.34 -26.73 52.90
C ASP A 10 -15.16 -25.75 52.95
N TRP A 11 -14.11 -26.01 52.17
CA TRP A 11 -13.25 -24.94 51.68
C TRP A 11 -13.20 -25.02 50.16
N LEU A 12 -14.18 -24.36 49.56
CA LEU A 12 -14.20 -23.96 48.17
C LEU A 12 -12.99 -23.06 47.90
N LEU A 13 -11.93 -23.59 47.28
CA LEU A 13 -10.94 -22.78 46.60
C LEU A 13 -11.42 -22.52 45.17
N VAL A 14 -12.23 -21.47 45.04
CA VAL A 14 -12.41 -20.74 43.80
C VAL A 14 -11.09 -20.02 43.51
N VAL A 15 -10.34 -20.48 42.51
CA VAL A 15 -9.39 -19.63 41.79
C VAL A 15 -9.60 -19.90 40.30
N GLY A 16 -10.50 -19.11 39.71
CA GLY A 16 -10.56 -18.92 38.27
C GLY A 16 -9.59 -17.82 37.85
N PHE A 17 -8.79 -18.09 36.80
CA PHE A 17 -8.22 -17.09 35.89
C PHE A 17 -7.65 -17.85 34.68
N SER A 18 -8.45 -18.03 33.62
CA SER A 18 -8.53 -17.17 32.44
C SER A 18 -7.43 -17.45 31.38
N LEU A 19 -7.90 -17.90 30.20
CA LEU A 19 -7.41 -17.75 28.82
C LEU A 19 -5.93 -17.37 28.57
N PHE A 20 -5.27 -18.06 27.61
CA PHE A 20 -4.89 -17.50 26.30
C PHE A 20 -4.12 -18.55 25.45
N PRO A 21 -4.67 -19.02 24.31
CA PRO A 21 -3.88 -19.77 23.34
C PRO A 21 -3.00 -18.78 22.57
N ALA A 22 -1.68 -18.94 22.64
CA ALA A 22 -0.73 -18.17 21.85
C ALA A 22 -0.76 -18.62 20.39
N LEU A 23 -1.78 -18.18 19.63
CA LEU A 23 -1.71 -18.11 18.17
C LEU A 23 -0.80 -16.93 17.80
N LEU A 24 0.46 -17.21 17.46
CA LEU A 24 1.32 -16.26 16.75
C LEU A 24 1.51 -16.74 15.31
N LEU A 25 0.44 -16.69 14.53
CA LEU A 25 0.49 -16.63 13.08
C LEU A 25 -0.08 -15.27 12.69
N GLY A 26 0.80 -14.29 12.44
CA GLY A 26 0.39 -12.90 12.24
C GLY A 26 1.42 -12.05 11.51
N GLY A 27 2.09 -12.61 10.49
CA GLY A 27 2.84 -11.82 9.52
C GLY A 27 1.95 -11.42 8.35
N CYS A 28 0.88 -10.64 8.58
CA CYS A 28 0.19 -9.96 7.48
C CYS A 28 1.05 -8.77 7.05
N SER A 29 1.95 -9.00 6.09
CA SER A 29 2.47 -7.91 5.27
C SER A 29 1.26 -7.19 4.70
N ALA A 30 1.06 -5.94 5.09
CA ALA A 30 -0.01 -5.12 4.56
C ALA A 30 0.34 -4.79 3.10
N SER A 31 0.06 -5.74 2.19
CA SER A 31 0.02 -5.51 0.76
C SER A 31 -1.05 -4.44 0.53
N ARG A 32 -0.64 -3.17 0.47
CA ARG A 32 -1.53 -2.07 0.10
C ARG A 32 -2.10 -2.38 -1.29
N PRO A 33 -3.36 -1.99 -1.55
CA PRO A 33 -4.06 -2.45 -2.73
C PRO A 33 -3.41 -1.83 -3.98
N MET A 34 -2.46 -2.56 -4.57
CA MET A 34 -2.36 -2.53 -6.01
C MET A 34 -3.67 -3.11 -6.54
N LEU A 35 -4.28 -2.43 -7.49
CA LEU A 35 -5.37 -2.96 -8.27
C LEU A 35 -4.90 -4.27 -8.96
N ALA A 36 -5.85 -5.09 -9.41
CA ALA A 36 -5.56 -6.40 -9.99
C ALA A 36 -4.64 -6.35 -11.23
N ASP A 37 -4.50 -5.16 -11.83
CA ASP A 37 -3.61 -4.84 -12.95
C ASP A 37 -2.20 -4.38 -12.53
N GLY A 38 -1.92 -4.31 -11.22
CA GLY A 38 -0.63 -3.83 -10.70
C GLY A 38 -0.49 -2.31 -10.68
N VAL A 39 -1.60 -1.55 -10.78
CA VAL A 39 -1.61 -0.08 -10.67
C VAL A 39 -2.06 0.34 -9.27
N PRO A 40 -1.50 1.39 -8.63
CA PRO A 40 -2.05 1.90 -7.37
C PRO A 40 -3.52 2.32 -7.48
N GLY A 41 -4.30 2.13 -6.42
CA GLY A 41 -5.69 2.58 -6.36
C GLY A 41 -5.86 4.09 -6.60
N GLU A 42 -7.07 4.51 -7.03
CA GLU A 42 -7.38 5.92 -7.33
C GLU A 42 -7.19 6.86 -6.13
N GLU A 43 -7.23 6.34 -4.90
CA GLU A 43 -6.92 7.08 -3.68
C GLU A 43 -5.48 7.63 -3.62
N TYR A 44 -4.57 7.10 -4.44
CA TYR A 44 -3.18 7.53 -4.54
C TYR A 44 -2.94 8.49 -5.72
N LEU A 45 -3.98 8.88 -6.47
CA LEU A 45 -3.83 9.78 -7.62
C LEU A 45 -3.47 11.20 -7.15
N VAL A 46 -2.34 11.73 -7.63
CA VAL A 46 -1.85 13.06 -7.24
C VAL A 46 -1.68 14.02 -8.43
N GLY A 47 -1.80 13.53 -9.65
CA GLY A 47 -1.72 14.37 -10.85
C GLY A 47 -1.83 13.60 -12.15
N GLY A 48 -1.60 14.29 -13.26
CA GLY A 48 -1.62 13.70 -14.59
C GLY A 48 -1.47 14.75 -15.69
N GLY A 49 -1.33 14.26 -16.92
CA GLY A 49 -1.17 15.09 -18.11
C GLY A 49 0.17 14.90 -18.82
N MET A 50 0.38 15.72 -19.85
CA MET A 50 1.56 15.66 -20.72
C MET A 50 2.79 16.36 -20.11
N MET A 51 2.55 17.18 -19.08
CA MET A 51 3.55 17.84 -18.26
C MET A 51 3.11 17.71 -16.81
N ILE A 52 3.99 17.19 -15.96
CA ILE A 52 3.72 16.96 -14.55
C ILE A 52 4.89 17.52 -13.77
N ASN A 53 4.59 18.43 -12.86
CA ASN A 53 5.53 18.97 -11.89
C ASN A 53 4.84 18.90 -10.52
N TRP A 54 5.31 18.00 -9.66
CA TRP A 54 4.65 17.70 -8.39
C TRP A 54 5.68 17.43 -7.29
N GLU A 55 5.49 18.01 -6.11
CA GLU A 55 6.36 17.84 -4.96
C GLU A 55 5.84 16.75 -4.02
N ALA A 56 6.72 15.81 -3.66
CA ALA A 56 6.37 14.74 -2.74
C ALA A 56 6.21 15.26 -1.29
N PRO A 57 5.02 15.14 -0.67
CA PRO A 57 4.79 15.67 0.69
C PRO A 57 5.48 14.81 1.77
N THR A 58 5.85 13.58 1.43
CA THR A 58 6.50 12.62 2.31
C THR A 58 7.34 11.66 1.49
N GLU A 59 8.14 10.82 2.15
CA GLU A 59 8.80 9.69 1.49
C GLU A 59 7.77 8.67 0.97
N GLY A 60 8.04 8.09 -0.19
CA GLY A 60 7.18 7.09 -0.82
C GLY A 60 7.62 6.72 -2.24
N THR A 61 6.68 6.20 -3.02
CA THR A 61 6.93 5.76 -4.40
C THR A 61 5.92 6.42 -5.34
N ALA A 62 6.44 7.06 -6.38
CA ALA A 62 5.68 7.60 -7.49
C ALA A 62 5.57 6.58 -8.62
N TYR A 63 4.38 6.47 -9.21
CA TYR A 63 4.08 5.61 -10.35
C TYR A 63 3.43 6.47 -11.44
N LEU A 64 4.09 6.60 -12.58
CA LEU A 64 3.49 7.20 -13.77
C LEU A 64 2.87 6.08 -14.60
N VAL A 65 1.59 6.22 -14.91
CA VAL A 65 0.80 5.17 -15.56
C VAL A 65 0.09 5.73 -16.77
N GLU A 66 0.13 4.99 -17.88
CA GLU A 66 -0.73 5.24 -19.03
C GLU A 66 -2.03 4.44 -18.86
N LYS A 67 -3.13 5.13 -18.55
CA LYS A 67 -4.40 4.52 -18.13
C LYS A 67 -5.07 3.71 -19.24
N THR A 68 -4.87 4.04 -20.51
CA THR A 68 -5.56 3.35 -21.63
C THR A 68 -5.03 1.92 -21.81
N SER A 69 -3.72 1.75 -21.71
CA SER A 69 -3.03 0.46 -21.81
C SER A 69 -2.84 -0.22 -20.45
N GLY A 70 -3.02 0.50 -19.34
CA GLY A 70 -2.78 0.02 -17.98
C GLY A 70 -1.29 -0.16 -17.66
N LYS A 71 -0.39 0.37 -18.49
CA LYS A 71 1.05 0.17 -18.37
C LYS A 71 1.69 1.21 -17.46
N ILE A 72 2.59 0.75 -16.60
CA ILE A 72 3.49 1.62 -15.84
C ILE A 72 4.55 2.17 -16.80
N VAL A 73 4.62 3.49 -16.90
CA VAL A 73 5.63 4.23 -17.65
C VAL A 73 6.90 4.36 -16.82
N GLU A 74 6.75 4.70 -15.54
CA GLU A 74 7.88 4.90 -14.63
C GLU A 74 7.48 4.53 -13.20
N THR A 75 8.44 4.00 -12.44
CA THR A 75 8.37 3.88 -10.98
C THR A 75 9.58 4.56 -10.38
N ARG A 76 9.37 5.46 -9.43
CA ARG A 76 10.43 6.24 -8.80
C ARG A 76 10.25 6.32 -7.29
N SER A 77 11.27 5.96 -6.53
CA SER A 77 11.31 6.24 -5.08
C SER A 77 11.58 7.73 -4.85
N MET A 78 10.82 8.34 -3.95
CA MET A 78 10.82 9.78 -3.68
C MET A 78 11.01 10.03 -2.19
N LYS A 79 11.79 11.05 -1.84
CA LYS A 79 11.87 11.62 -0.49
C LYS A 79 10.92 12.81 -0.35
N ARG A 80 10.67 13.24 0.89
CA ARG A 80 9.93 14.49 1.14
C ARG A 80 10.64 15.66 0.46
N GLY A 81 9.87 16.47 -0.27
CA GLY A 81 10.35 17.65 -0.98
C GLY A 81 10.96 17.35 -2.35
N ASP A 82 11.09 16.08 -2.74
CA ASP A 82 11.56 15.73 -4.09
C ASP A 82 10.50 16.15 -5.12
N ILE A 83 10.97 16.73 -6.23
CA ILE A 83 10.11 17.11 -7.36
C ILE A 83 10.06 15.95 -8.36
N TYR A 84 8.86 15.43 -8.59
CA TYR A 84 8.59 14.60 -9.75
C TYR A 84 8.35 15.52 -10.96
N ASP A 85 9.26 15.45 -11.92
CA ASP A 85 9.19 16.21 -13.16
C ASP A 85 9.13 15.25 -14.35
N PHE A 86 8.08 15.40 -15.16
CA PHE A 86 7.85 14.62 -16.37
C PHE A 86 7.29 15.51 -17.47
N SER A 87 7.82 15.38 -18.68
CA SER A 87 7.26 16.02 -19.86
C SER A 87 7.57 15.24 -21.14
N ILE A 88 6.62 15.27 -22.07
CA ILE A 88 6.85 14.86 -23.46
C ILE A 88 6.85 16.14 -24.29
N GLY A 89 8.05 16.66 -24.55
CA GLY A 89 8.24 17.97 -25.20
C GLY A 89 8.62 17.89 -26.68
N SER A 90 8.99 16.72 -27.19
CA SER A 90 9.49 16.55 -28.55
C SER A 90 8.75 15.48 -29.34
N ALA A 91 8.71 15.64 -30.67
CA ALA A 91 8.15 14.65 -31.57
C ALA A 91 8.87 13.30 -31.49
N GLY A 92 10.18 13.29 -31.21
CA GLY A 92 10.93 12.04 -31.02
C GLY A 92 10.46 11.24 -29.80
N GLN A 93 10.28 11.91 -28.66
CA GLN A 93 9.74 11.28 -27.45
C GLN A 93 8.30 10.79 -27.66
N ALA A 94 7.50 11.53 -28.42
CA ALA A 94 6.15 11.09 -28.79
C ALA A 94 6.19 9.76 -29.56
N VAL A 95 7.00 9.67 -30.61
CA VAL A 95 7.12 8.44 -31.42
C VAL A 95 7.62 7.26 -30.60
N GLU A 96 8.59 7.48 -29.72
CA GLU A 96 9.10 6.44 -28.84
C GLU A 96 8.02 5.95 -27.86
N PHE A 97 7.29 6.89 -27.26
CA PHE A 97 6.16 6.58 -26.39
C PHE A 97 5.11 5.72 -27.10
N GLU A 98 4.66 6.14 -28.29
CA GLU A 98 3.65 5.41 -29.06
C GLU A 98 4.13 3.99 -29.41
N LYS A 99 5.41 3.83 -29.74
CA LYS A 99 6.01 2.53 -30.05
C LYS A 99 6.04 1.59 -28.83
N VAL A 100 6.38 2.11 -27.65
CA VAL A 100 6.52 1.29 -26.43
C VAL A 100 5.16 0.93 -25.84
N PHE A 101 4.25 1.91 -25.78
CA PHE A 101 2.96 1.74 -25.10
C PHE A 101 1.86 1.27 -26.04
N GLY A 102 2.00 1.45 -27.35
CA GLY A 102 1.04 1.02 -28.36
C GLY A 102 -0.21 1.90 -28.43
N VAL A 103 -0.13 3.10 -27.86
CA VAL A 103 -1.22 4.10 -27.82
C VAL A 103 -0.71 5.39 -28.44
N LYS A 104 -1.57 6.10 -29.19
CA LYS A 104 -1.21 7.42 -29.71
C LYS A 104 -1.07 8.41 -28.57
N LEU A 105 -0.12 9.33 -28.68
CA LEU A 105 0.08 10.35 -27.64
C LEU A 105 -1.17 11.20 -27.41
N SER A 106 -1.91 11.51 -28.48
CA SER A 106 -3.17 12.26 -28.43
C SER A 106 -4.31 11.53 -27.71
N GLU A 107 -4.20 10.22 -27.56
CA GLU A 107 -5.20 9.35 -26.92
C GLU A 107 -4.72 8.86 -25.54
N ALA A 108 -3.43 9.01 -25.25
CA ALA A 108 -2.80 8.58 -24.01
C ALA A 108 -3.33 9.37 -22.81
N ARG A 109 -3.47 8.67 -21.68
CA ARG A 109 -3.89 9.28 -20.41
C ARG A 109 -2.86 8.97 -19.35
N LEU A 110 -1.92 9.91 -19.18
CA LEU A 110 -0.85 9.80 -18.19
C LEU A 110 -1.33 10.29 -16.82
N LEU A 111 -1.25 9.42 -15.83
CA LEU A 111 -1.64 9.68 -14.44
C LEU A 111 -0.48 9.39 -13.51
N LEU A 112 -0.24 10.31 -12.57
CA LEU A 112 0.76 10.16 -11.52
C LEU A 112 0.07 9.72 -10.24
N TYR A 113 0.47 8.55 -9.76
CA TYR A 113 0.08 8.02 -8.46
C TYR A 113 1.25 8.14 -7.49
N PHE A 114 0.97 8.39 -6.22
CA PHE A 114 1.97 8.41 -5.16
C PHE A 114 1.51 7.59 -3.97
N GLN A 115 2.28 6.55 -3.65
CA GLN A 115 2.08 5.73 -2.46
C GLN A 115 3.08 6.16 -1.38
N PRO A 116 2.65 6.76 -0.26
CA PRO A 116 3.52 7.09 0.85
C PRO A 116 4.23 5.83 1.38
N ALA A 117 5.45 5.95 1.87
CA ALA A 117 6.06 4.88 2.67
C ALA A 117 5.17 4.60 3.90
N ALA A 118 5.17 3.36 4.39
CA ALA A 118 4.57 3.12 5.70
C ALA A 118 5.35 3.96 6.72
N ALA A 119 4.64 4.78 7.50
CA ALA A 119 5.28 5.44 8.63
C ALA A 119 5.87 4.32 9.49
N ASP A 120 7.18 4.38 9.70
CA ASP A 120 7.89 3.42 10.52
C ASP A 120 7.37 3.56 11.96
N ARG A 121 6.32 2.81 12.30
CA ARG A 121 5.76 2.73 13.65
C ARG A 121 6.62 1.81 14.52
N SER A 122 7.94 1.93 14.42
CA SER A 122 8.92 1.13 15.15
C SER A 122 9.45 1.86 16.40
N GLY A 123 8.74 2.87 16.90
CA GLY A 123 9.22 3.75 17.98
C GLY A 123 8.17 4.19 19.00
N LEU A 124 7.22 3.32 19.35
CA LEU A 124 6.41 3.45 20.58
C LEU A 124 6.80 2.38 21.58
#